data_AF-A0A2M7CIA8-F1
#
_entry.id   AF-A0A2M7CIA8-F1
#
_cell.length_a   1.000
_cell.length_b   1.000
_cell.length_c   1.000
_cell.angle_alpha   90.00
_cell.angle_beta   90.00
_cell.angle_gamma   90.00
#
_symmetry.space_group_name_H-M   'P 1'
#
loop_
_entity.id
_entity.type
_entity.pdbx_description
1 polymer ?
#
loop_
_entity_poly.entity_id
_entity_poly.type
_entity_poly.pdbx_seq_one_letter_code
_entity_poly.pdbx_strand_id
1 'polypeptide(L)'
;MLSSSKLNFINWRRGVEKTEYIKKLVRKKIAILGLGKNNFGLLGWLLKNGAQDITIFDQNESIKVAVQKSDFARYGARLKYQTGKAYLKGIEDFEILFRTPGIPFLSSAVQKARYGGVQISSQTKLFLDLCPAKIIGITGTKGKGTTATLLFQMLSQKYASQKANVYLAGNIGVDPFDFISQLKEDDLVIYELSSFMLQDLTKSPPVAVVLDITEDHLDHHKDQCEYLKSKQNIVCFQEQGDTAIINFDSLNSFALAGISPANVHWFSTREETQDGAYFKNGNYYFSFSHQDLIISQQDILLKGDHNRENILAAMLTAKLLGVSKKHICEVLEKFKPLEHRLQPVCEKNGIIAINDSYSTTPLSVKGALSAYPQSILLMGGKSKNTDFIAIAKIIRQKVRHLILFGEASSEIKAILPKTFNKFTKVKNLSDAVREAVKLAQNGDTILLSPGCASFDEFKNATERGKKFVQLINELL
;
A
#
# COMPACT_ATOMS: atom_id res chain seq x y z
N MET A 1 -18.86 29.23 -13.71
CA MET A 1 -18.51 28.56 -14.97
C MET A 1 -17.33 29.30 -15.59
N LEU A 2 -16.12 28.75 -15.52
CA LEU A 2 -14.99 29.29 -16.29
C LEU A 2 -15.26 28.98 -17.77
N SER A 3 -15.11 29.97 -18.66
CA SER A 3 -15.37 29.80 -20.09
C SER A 3 -14.46 28.72 -20.68
N SER A 4 -15.00 27.90 -21.59
CA SER A 4 -14.28 26.82 -22.29
C SER A 4 -12.97 27.30 -22.95
N SER A 5 -12.90 28.57 -23.35
CA SER A 5 -11.70 29.22 -23.88
C SER A 5 -10.55 29.38 -22.88
N LYS A 6 -10.84 29.67 -21.59
CA LYS A 6 -9.81 29.80 -20.55
C LYS A 6 -9.26 28.45 -20.11
N LEU A 7 -10.11 27.42 -20.02
CA LEU A 7 -9.68 26.04 -19.74
C LEU A 7 -8.75 25.52 -20.84
N ASN A 8 -9.10 25.72 -22.11
CA ASN A 8 -8.26 25.31 -23.23
C ASN A 8 -6.88 25.99 -23.23
N PHE A 9 -6.81 27.27 -22.84
CA PHE A 9 -5.56 28.01 -22.76
C PHE A 9 -4.67 27.56 -21.58
N ILE A 10 -5.27 27.28 -20.42
CA ILE A 10 -4.56 26.74 -19.23
C ILE A 10 -4.04 25.33 -19.52
N ASN A 11 -4.84 24.48 -20.15
CA ASN A 11 -4.46 23.10 -20.50
C ASN A 11 -3.36 23.08 -21.57
N TRP A 12 -3.43 23.97 -22.57
CA TRP A 12 -2.37 24.14 -23.55
C TRP A 12 -1.05 24.60 -22.89
N ARG A 13 -1.08 25.61 -22.00
CA ARG A 13 0.11 26.03 -21.24
C ARG A 13 0.70 24.90 -20.39
N ARG A 14 -0.14 24.16 -19.66
CA ARG A 14 0.29 23.00 -18.87
C ARG A 14 0.94 21.91 -19.74
N GLY A 15 0.42 21.66 -20.95
CA GLY A 15 1.01 20.73 -21.91
C GLY A 15 2.37 21.21 -22.45
N VAL A 16 2.52 22.50 -22.75
CA VAL A 16 3.77 23.11 -23.20
C VAL A 16 4.84 23.08 -22.10
N GLU A 17 4.49 23.47 -20.87
CA GLU A 17 5.38 23.44 -19.70
C GLU A 17 5.86 22.02 -19.38
N LYS A 18 4.96 21.01 -19.45
CA LYS A 18 5.34 19.60 -19.27
C LYS A 18 6.32 19.14 -20.34
N THR A 19 6.07 19.46 -21.61
CA THR A 19 6.96 19.08 -22.71
C THR A 19 8.34 19.71 -22.56
N GLU A 20 8.40 20.97 -22.14
CA GLU A 20 9.66 21.66 -21.88
C GLU A 20 10.40 21.08 -20.67
N TYR A 21 9.68 20.75 -19.59
CA TYR A 21 10.23 20.10 -18.42
C TYR A 21 10.85 18.75 -18.76
N ILE A 22 10.16 17.90 -19.54
CA ILE A 22 10.69 16.60 -19.99
C ILE A 22 11.96 16.81 -20.82
N LYS A 23 11.95 17.75 -21.77
CA LYS A 23 13.13 18.07 -22.60
C LYS A 23 14.33 18.53 -21.77
N LYS A 24 14.11 19.32 -20.71
CA LYS A 24 15.16 19.73 -19.77
C LYS A 24 15.65 18.55 -18.95
N LEU A 25 14.75 17.71 -18.43
CA LEU A 25 15.07 16.56 -17.60
C LEU A 25 15.96 15.54 -18.33
N VAL A 26 15.59 15.14 -19.55
CA VAL A 26 16.31 14.10 -20.30
C VAL A 26 17.71 14.52 -20.77
N ARG A 27 18.01 15.83 -20.74
CA ARG A 27 19.34 16.37 -21.04
C ARG A 27 20.28 16.38 -19.83
N LYS A 28 19.75 16.19 -18.62
CA LYS A 28 20.57 16.15 -17.41
C LYS A 28 21.43 14.89 -17.37
N LYS A 29 22.53 14.96 -16.63
CA LYS A 29 23.27 13.80 -16.15
C LYS A 29 22.49 13.13 -15.01
N ILE A 30 21.87 11.99 -15.30
CA ILE A 30 20.89 11.33 -14.43
C ILE A 30 21.53 10.15 -13.67
N ALA A 31 21.37 10.15 -12.34
CA ALA A 31 21.64 8.98 -11.50
C ALA A 31 20.33 8.26 -11.16
N ILE A 32 20.35 6.93 -11.25
CA ILE A 32 19.28 6.06 -10.74
C ILE A 32 19.86 5.24 -9.59
N LEU A 33 19.39 5.48 -8.36
CA LEU A 33 19.86 4.80 -7.15
C LEU A 33 18.87 3.70 -6.75
N GLY A 34 19.32 2.46 -6.95
CA GLY A 34 18.56 1.22 -6.86
C GLY A 34 17.62 1.07 -8.05
N LEU A 35 17.80 0.04 -8.87
CA LEU A 35 16.94 -0.18 -10.04
C LEU A 35 15.56 -0.70 -9.59
N GLY A 36 15.54 -1.80 -8.83
CA GLY A 36 14.29 -2.39 -8.31
C GLY A 36 13.20 -2.55 -9.37
N LYS A 37 11.94 -2.69 -8.92
CA LYS A 37 10.78 -2.66 -9.83
C LYS A 37 10.44 -1.23 -10.26
N ASN A 38 10.44 -0.29 -9.30
CA ASN A 38 10.02 1.09 -9.48
C ASN A 38 10.89 1.86 -10.50
N ASN A 39 12.22 1.86 -10.32
CA ASN A 39 13.07 2.64 -11.22
C ASN A 39 13.28 1.94 -12.58
N PHE A 40 12.87 0.68 -12.75
CA PHE A 40 12.94 -0.01 -14.04
C PHE A 40 11.96 0.58 -15.05
N GLY A 41 10.70 0.80 -14.65
CA GLY A 41 9.69 1.48 -15.48
C GLY A 41 10.09 2.93 -15.79
N LEU A 42 10.58 3.64 -14.77
CA LEU A 42 11.13 5.00 -14.92
C LEU A 42 12.29 5.04 -15.92
N LEU A 43 13.24 4.11 -15.84
CA LEU A 43 14.37 4.02 -16.76
C LEU A 43 13.88 3.87 -18.21
N GLY A 44 12.96 2.92 -18.45
CA GLY A 44 12.37 2.73 -19.77
C GLY A 44 11.70 4.00 -20.30
N TRP A 45 10.97 4.72 -19.44
CA TRP A 45 10.35 5.98 -19.81
C TRP A 45 11.37 7.10 -20.10
N LEU A 46 12.42 7.26 -19.29
CA LEU A 46 13.48 8.25 -19.53
C LEU A 46 14.17 8.00 -20.88
N LEU A 47 14.50 6.74 -21.17
CA LEU A 47 15.12 6.33 -22.43
C LEU A 47 14.21 6.60 -23.63
N LYS A 48 12.93 6.24 -23.53
CA LYS A 48 11.92 6.51 -24.55
C LYS A 48 11.78 8.01 -24.85
N ASN A 49 11.97 8.87 -23.85
CA ASN A 49 11.93 10.32 -24.00
C ASN A 49 13.29 10.95 -24.38
N GLY A 50 14.30 10.13 -24.67
CA GLY A 50 15.56 10.59 -25.26
C GLY A 50 16.68 10.87 -24.25
N ALA A 51 16.60 10.37 -23.02
CA ALA A 51 17.70 10.49 -22.06
C ALA A 51 18.92 9.67 -22.50
N GLN A 52 20.11 10.29 -22.49
CA GLN A 52 21.34 9.68 -23.03
C GLN A 52 22.43 9.45 -21.96
N ASP A 53 22.53 10.28 -20.92
CA ASP A 53 23.56 10.16 -19.87
C ASP A 53 22.95 9.68 -18.55
N ILE A 54 22.72 8.36 -18.47
CA ILE A 54 22.16 7.70 -17.28
C ILE A 54 23.20 6.77 -16.67
N THR A 55 23.39 6.88 -15.36
CA THR A 55 24.17 5.92 -14.57
C THR A 55 23.29 5.25 -13.51
N ILE A 56 23.34 3.92 -13.46
CA ILE A 56 22.58 3.11 -12.50
C ILE A 56 23.51 2.69 -11.36
N PHE A 57 23.15 3.08 -10.14
CA PHE A 57 23.83 2.80 -8.88
C PHE A 57 23.05 1.70 -8.17
N ASP A 58 23.59 0.48 -8.09
CA ASP A 58 22.91 -0.64 -7.42
C ASP A 58 23.90 -1.59 -6.75
N GLN A 59 23.64 -1.97 -5.50
CA GLN A 59 24.50 -2.93 -4.80
C GLN A 59 24.51 -4.30 -5.52
N ASN A 60 23.41 -4.68 -6.16
CA ASN A 60 23.26 -5.95 -6.85
C ASN A 60 23.84 -5.90 -8.25
N GLU A 61 24.92 -6.64 -8.50
CA GLU A 61 25.59 -6.66 -9.81
C GLU A 61 24.74 -7.28 -10.94
N SER A 62 23.75 -8.11 -10.59
CA SER A 62 22.89 -8.79 -11.57
C SER A 62 21.91 -7.86 -12.30
N ILE A 63 21.78 -6.59 -11.88
CA ILE A 63 20.91 -5.62 -12.57
C ILE A 63 21.28 -5.43 -14.05
N LYS A 64 22.57 -5.62 -14.40
CA LYS A 64 23.06 -5.53 -15.78
C LYS A 64 22.36 -6.56 -16.67
N VAL A 65 22.15 -7.77 -16.15
CA VAL A 65 21.45 -8.85 -16.87
C VAL A 65 19.98 -8.50 -17.06
N ALA A 66 19.33 -7.91 -16.04
CA ALA A 66 17.94 -7.48 -16.14
C ALA A 66 17.75 -6.41 -17.21
N VAL A 67 18.66 -5.44 -17.29
CA VAL A 67 18.63 -4.40 -18.34
C VAL A 67 18.97 -4.96 -19.71
N GLN A 68 19.94 -5.88 -19.83
CA GLN A 68 20.27 -6.52 -21.11
C GLN A 68 19.12 -7.36 -21.69
N LYS A 69 18.28 -7.96 -20.83
CA LYS A 69 17.10 -8.72 -21.23
C LYS A 69 15.92 -7.84 -21.65
N SER A 70 15.99 -6.53 -21.44
CA SER A 70 14.94 -5.60 -21.84
C SER A 70 15.16 -5.09 -23.26
N ASP A 71 14.19 -4.33 -23.79
CA ASP A 71 14.32 -3.71 -25.11
C ASP A 71 15.05 -2.35 -25.08
N PHE A 72 15.65 -1.96 -23.95
CA PHE A 72 16.20 -0.63 -23.74
C PHE A 72 17.34 -0.27 -24.71
N ALA A 73 18.05 -1.27 -25.25
CA ALA A 73 19.09 -1.07 -26.25
C ALA A 73 18.58 -0.34 -27.51
N ARG A 74 17.30 -0.48 -27.87
CA ARG A 74 16.70 0.17 -29.06
C ARG A 74 16.72 1.70 -29.00
N TYR A 75 16.85 2.27 -27.80
CA TYR A 75 16.88 3.72 -27.59
C TYR A 75 18.27 4.33 -27.77
N GLY A 76 19.30 3.51 -28.03
CA GLY A 76 20.66 3.97 -28.36
C GLY A 76 21.43 4.63 -27.22
N ALA A 77 20.88 4.66 -26.00
CA ALA A 77 21.48 5.32 -24.86
C ALA A 77 22.67 4.55 -24.26
N ARG A 78 23.71 5.28 -23.86
CA ARG A 78 24.87 4.70 -23.19
C ARG A 78 24.62 4.60 -21.68
N LEU A 79 24.03 3.48 -21.26
CA LEU A 79 23.85 3.18 -19.83
C LEU A 79 25.19 2.85 -19.16
N LYS A 80 25.52 3.59 -18.10
CA LYS A 80 26.65 3.31 -17.20
C LYS A 80 26.13 2.62 -15.94
N TYR A 81 26.99 1.84 -15.30
CA TYR A 81 26.64 1.07 -14.10
C TYR A 81 27.73 1.20 -13.05
N GLN A 82 27.33 1.52 -11.83
CA GLN A 82 28.17 1.50 -10.64
C GLN A 82 27.55 0.48 -9.69
N THR A 83 28.23 -0.67 -9.50
CA THR A 83 27.67 -1.82 -8.76
C THR A 83 28.61 -2.38 -7.70
N GLY A 84 28.09 -3.27 -6.83
CA GLY A 84 28.88 -3.96 -5.81
C GLY A 84 29.06 -3.13 -4.53
N LYS A 85 30.13 -3.39 -3.75
CA LYS A 85 30.31 -2.78 -2.42
C LYS A 85 30.51 -1.26 -2.45
N ALA A 86 31.17 -0.73 -3.48
CA ALA A 86 31.45 0.69 -3.65
C ALA A 86 30.47 1.36 -4.62
N TYR A 87 29.25 0.84 -4.72
CA TYR A 87 28.29 1.28 -5.73
C TYR A 87 27.89 2.75 -5.59
N LEU A 88 28.05 3.37 -4.40
CA LEU A 88 27.65 4.76 -4.12
C LEU A 88 28.71 5.82 -4.50
N LYS A 89 29.90 5.42 -4.97
CA LYS A 89 31.00 6.35 -5.27
C LYS A 89 30.65 7.26 -6.47
N GLY A 90 30.84 8.58 -6.32
CA GLY A 90 30.63 9.57 -7.39
C GLY A 90 29.16 9.91 -7.65
N ILE A 91 28.27 9.59 -6.72
CA ILE A 91 26.83 9.90 -6.83
C ILE A 91 26.56 11.41 -6.78
N GLU A 92 27.50 12.18 -6.24
CA GLU A 92 27.52 13.64 -6.18
C GLU A 92 27.78 14.31 -7.54
N ASP A 93 28.31 13.59 -8.54
CA ASP A 93 28.68 14.15 -9.84
C ASP A 93 27.50 14.30 -10.83
N PHE A 94 26.25 14.19 -10.33
CA PHE A 94 25.04 14.10 -11.13
C PHE A 94 24.13 15.31 -10.88
N GLU A 95 23.31 15.69 -11.86
CA GLU A 95 22.41 16.84 -11.69
C GLU A 95 21.08 16.45 -11.03
N ILE A 96 20.65 15.21 -11.22
CA ILE A 96 19.44 14.66 -10.63
C ILE A 96 19.65 13.21 -10.25
N LEU A 97 19.12 12.84 -9.09
CA LEU A 97 19.15 11.50 -8.55
C LEU A 97 17.73 10.97 -8.33
N PHE A 98 17.37 9.87 -8.99
CA PHE A 98 16.13 9.12 -8.77
C PHE A 98 16.36 7.99 -7.77
N ARG A 99 15.90 8.19 -6.53
CA ARG A 99 16.02 7.22 -5.44
C ARG A 99 14.85 6.25 -5.47
N THR A 100 15.14 4.96 -5.33
CA THR A 100 14.11 3.95 -5.05
C THR A 100 13.69 4.00 -3.57
N PRO A 101 12.40 3.76 -3.23
CA PRO A 101 11.93 3.83 -1.84
C PRO A 101 12.70 2.91 -0.87
N GLY A 102 13.28 1.81 -1.34
CA GLY A 102 14.03 0.88 -0.49
C GLY A 102 15.36 1.42 0.06
N ILE A 103 15.88 2.54 -0.46
CA ILE A 103 17.15 3.13 0.00
C ILE A 103 16.84 4.33 0.91
N PRO A 104 17.29 4.36 2.18
CA PRO A 104 16.92 5.42 3.10
C PRO A 104 17.23 6.83 2.60
N PHE A 105 16.23 7.71 2.68
CA PHE A 105 16.38 9.12 2.33
C PHE A 105 17.49 9.80 3.15
N LEU A 106 17.59 9.48 4.43
CA LEU A 106 18.59 10.03 5.36
C LEU A 106 19.95 9.33 5.32
N SER A 107 20.19 8.44 4.35
CA SER A 107 21.51 7.81 4.19
C SER A 107 22.59 8.86 3.89
N SER A 108 23.80 8.63 4.38
CA SER A 108 24.91 9.58 4.24
C SER A 108 25.22 9.92 2.79
N ALA A 109 25.11 8.95 1.87
CA ALA A 109 25.33 9.17 0.43
C ALA A 109 24.24 10.08 -0.19
N VAL A 110 22.96 9.82 0.09
CA VAL A 110 21.86 10.65 -0.43
C VAL A 110 21.93 12.07 0.13
N GLN A 111 22.24 12.23 1.42
CA GLN A 111 22.37 13.56 2.02
C GLN A 111 23.59 14.30 1.47
N LYS A 112 24.74 13.64 1.27
CA LYS A 112 25.92 14.25 0.63
C LYS A 112 25.62 14.75 -0.78
N ALA A 113 24.98 13.93 -1.63
CA ALA A 113 24.54 14.35 -2.96
C ALA A 113 23.60 15.57 -2.87
N ARG A 114 22.59 15.51 -1.99
CA ARG A 114 21.65 16.62 -1.80
C ARG A 114 22.35 17.92 -1.39
N TYR A 115 23.26 17.87 -0.42
CA TYR A 115 24.02 19.06 0.03
C TYR A 115 25.01 19.55 -1.02
N GLY A 116 25.50 18.66 -1.90
CA GLY A 116 26.30 19.01 -3.07
C GLY A 116 25.51 19.62 -4.24
N GLY A 117 24.20 19.81 -4.10
CA GLY A 117 23.35 20.44 -5.12
C GLY A 117 22.64 19.47 -6.06
N VAL A 118 22.80 18.15 -5.86
CA VAL A 118 22.08 17.14 -6.66
C VAL A 118 20.59 17.20 -6.34
N GLN A 119 19.75 17.34 -7.37
CA GLN A 119 18.30 17.31 -7.21
C GLN A 119 17.84 15.90 -6.82
N ILE A 120 17.28 15.73 -5.62
CA ILE A 120 16.71 14.45 -5.19
C ILE A 120 15.27 14.31 -5.71
N SER A 121 15.02 13.20 -6.39
CA SER A 121 13.73 12.83 -6.95
C SER A 121 13.46 11.33 -6.78
N SER A 122 12.27 10.91 -7.18
CA SER A 122 11.86 9.51 -7.21
C SER A 122 10.86 9.30 -8.35
N GLN A 123 10.60 8.03 -8.70
CA GLN A 123 9.54 7.67 -9.64
C GLN A 123 8.21 8.34 -9.27
N THR A 124 7.79 8.20 -8.01
CA THR A 124 6.53 8.76 -7.51
C THR A 124 6.50 10.28 -7.64
N LYS A 125 7.58 10.97 -7.24
CA LYS A 125 7.66 12.43 -7.35
C LYS A 125 7.49 12.89 -8.80
N LEU A 126 8.26 12.29 -9.71
CA LEU A 126 8.18 12.63 -11.13
C LEU A 126 6.80 12.34 -11.72
N PHE A 127 6.17 11.24 -11.31
CA PHE A 127 4.81 10.94 -11.76
C PHE A 127 3.80 12.01 -11.30
N LEU A 128 3.85 12.46 -10.05
CA LEU A 128 2.97 13.53 -9.53
C LEU A 128 3.17 14.86 -10.26
N ASP A 129 4.40 15.15 -10.71
CA ASP A 129 4.72 16.35 -11.50
C ASP A 129 4.13 16.26 -12.92
N LEU A 130 4.18 15.08 -13.52
CA LEU A 130 3.81 14.86 -14.92
C LEU A 130 2.35 14.48 -15.16
N CYS A 131 1.69 13.85 -14.18
CA CYS A 131 0.33 13.32 -14.31
C CYS A 131 -0.65 14.41 -14.77
N PRO A 132 -1.40 14.21 -15.87
CA PRO A 132 -2.44 15.15 -16.30
C PRO A 132 -3.77 14.92 -15.58
N ALA A 133 -4.00 13.70 -15.09
CA ALA A 133 -5.21 13.27 -14.42
C ALA A 133 -5.25 13.71 -12.94
N LYS A 134 -6.45 13.73 -12.36
CA LYS A 134 -6.63 13.89 -10.92
C LYS A 134 -6.00 12.68 -10.19
N ILE A 135 -5.31 12.94 -9.07
CA ILE A 135 -4.71 11.90 -8.23
C ILE A 135 -5.43 11.85 -6.88
N ILE A 136 -5.82 10.64 -6.46
CA ILE A 136 -6.18 10.30 -5.09
C ILE A 136 -4.98 9.59 -4.47
N GLY A 137 -4.29 10.22 -3.53
CA GLY A 137 -3.24 9.55 -2.78
C GLY A 137 -3.76 8.95 -1.49
N ILE A 138 -3.34 7.72 -1.18
CA ILE A 138 -3.78 7.00 0.02
C ILE A 138 -2.57 6.60 0.84
N THR A 139 -2.52 7.01 2.10
CA THR A 139 -1.52 6.52 3.05
C THR A 139 -2.13 6.07 4.37
N GLY A 140 -1.26 5.49 5.20
CA GLY A 140 -1.59 4.84 6.48
C GLY A 140 -0.54 3.79 6.80
N THR A 141 -0.56 3.26 8.02
CA THR A 141 0.29 2.12 8.40
C THR A 141 -0.24 0.85 7.74
N LYS A 142 -1.54 0.59 7.89
CA LYS A 142 -2.24 -0.55 7.25
C LYS A 142 -3.46 -0.08 6.46
N GLY A 143 -4.18 -1.00 5.81
CA GLY A 143 -5.44 -0.69 5.12
C GLY A 143 -5.33 -0.11 3.70
N LYS A 144 -4.23 0.59 3.38
CA LYS A 144 -4.04 1.33 2.11
C LYS A 144 -4.51 0.59 0.84
N GLY A 145 -3.99 -0.62 0.60
CA GLY A 145 -4.33 -1.37 -0.61
C GLY A 145 -5.78 -1.83 -0.66
N THR A 146 -6.39 -2.16 0.48
CA THR A 146 -7.82 -2.49 0.55
C THR A 146 -8.67 -1.25 0.23
N THR A 147 -8.36 -0.10 0.85
CA THR A 147 -9.03 1.17 0.59
C THR A 147 -8.89 1.59 -0.88
N ALA A 148 -7.69 1.49 -1.44
CA ALA A 148 -7.40 1.79 -2.84
C ALA A 148 -8.21 0.91 -3.80
N THR A 149 -8.34 -0.38 -3.50
CA THR A 149 -9.11 -1.34 -4.32
C THR A 149 -10.61 -1.10 -4.21
N LEU A 150 -11.13 -0.83 -3.01
CA LEU A 150 -12.54 -0.44 -2.80
C LEU A 150 -12.86 0.81 -3.62
N LEU A 151 -12.02 1.84 -3.52
CA LEU A 151 -12.17 3.07 -4.27
C LEU A 151 -12.13 2.84 -5.78
N PHE A 152 -11.21 2.01 -6.24
CA PHE A 152 -11.13 1.65 -7.64
C PHE A 152 -12.45 1.05 -8.15
N GLN A 153 -13.03 0.11 -7.41
CA GLN A 153 -14.32 -0.50 -7.80
C GLN A 153 -15.47 0.51 -7.77
N MET A 154 -15.56 1.36 -6.74
CA MET A 154 -16.61 2.39 -6.61
C MET A 154 -16.52 3.48 -7.68
N LEU A 155 -15.31 3.80 -8.16
CA LEU A 155 -15.09 4.89 -9.11
C LEU A 155 -15.09 4.40 -10.56
N SER A 156 -14.68 3.15 -10.81
CA SER A 156 -14.55 2.60 -12.17
C SER A 156 -15.84 2.69 -12.97
N GLN A 157 -17.00 2.31 -12.39
CA GLN A 157 -18.27 2.35 -13.12
C GLN A 157 -18.68 3.80 -13.46
N LYS A 158 -18.48 4.74 -12.52
CA LYS A 158 -18.77 6.16 -12.75
C LYS A 158 -17.92 6.71 -13.90
N TYR A 159 -16.61 6.54 -13.83
CA TYR A 159 -15.69 7.06 -14.84
C TYR A 159 -15.88 6.39 -16.21
N ALA A 160 -16.16 5.09 -16.24
CA ALA A 160 -16.50 4.39 -17.49
C ALA A 160 -17.73 4.98 -18.19
N SER A 161 -18.78 5.36 -17.44
CA SER A 161 -19.95 6.04 -18.02
C SER A 161 -19.64 7.44 -18.57
N GLN A 162 -18.50 8.02 -18.17
CA GLN A 162 -17.96 9.29 -18.67
C GLN A 162 -16.89 9.09 -19.75
N LYS A 163 -16.64 7.86 -20.21
CA LYS A 163 -15.56 7.49 -21.16
C LYS A 163 -14.16 7.85 -20.66
N ALA A 164 -13.98 7.86 -19.34
CA ALA A 164 -12.71 8.05 -18.65
C ALA A 164 -12.29 6.76 -17.92
N ASN A 165 -11.00 6.63 -17.65
CA ASN A 165 -10.41 5.48 -17.01
C ASN A 165 -10.00 5.79 -15.57
N VAL A 166 -10.01 4.75 -14.73
CA VAL A 166 -9.40 4.78 -13.39
C VAL A 166 -8.17 3.88 -13.41
N TYR A 167 -7.09 4.32 -12.81
CA TYR A 167 -5.83 3.57 -12.72
C TYR A 167 -5.44 3.35 -11.25
N LEU A 168 -4.95 2.16 -10.92
CA LEU A 168 -4.32 1.86 -9.64
C LEU A 168 -2.80 1.86 -9.80
N ALA A 169 -2.11 2.61 -8.94
CA ALA A 169 -0.66 2.73 -8.95
C ALA A 169 -0.05 2.80 -7.54
N GLY A 170 1.28 2.73 -7.50
CA GLY A 170 2.08 2.80 -6.28
C GLY A 170 2.50 1.44 -5.78
N ASN A 171 2.27 1.15 -4.49
CA ASN A 171 2.58 -0.17 -3.92
C ASN A 171 1.71 -1.31 -4.48
N ILE A 172 0.56 -0.97 -5.07
CA ILE A 172 -0.35 -1.90 -5.73
C ILE A 172 -0.61 -1.44 -7.17
N GLY A 173 -1.19 -2.33 -7.97
CA GLY A 173 -1.53 -2.02 -9.35
C GLY A 173 -0.34 -2.06 -10.29
N VAL A 174 -0.37 -1.18 -11.30
CA VAL A 174 0.58 -1.15 -12.41
C VAL A 174 1.64 -0.09 -12.15
N ASP A 175 2.82 -0.26 -12.74
CA ASP A 175 3.84 0.79 -12.69
C ASP A 175 3.27 2.09 -13.30
N PRO A 176 3.36 3.24 -12.61
CA PRO A 176 2.81 4.49 -13.09
C PRO A 176 3.32 4.91 -14.48
N PHE A 177 4.56 4.54 -14.83
CA PHE A 177 5.16 4.91 -16.12
C PHE A 177 4.74 3.99 -17.28
N ASP A 178 4.12 2.85 -17.01
CA ASP A 178 3.54 1.98 -18.04
C ASP A 178 2.32 2.63 -18.72
N PHE A 179 1.56 3.43 -17.96
CA PHE A 179 0.32 4.05 -18.44
C PHE A 179 0.34 5.58 -18.51
N ILE A 180 1.38 6.26 -17.99
CA ILE A 180 1.43 7.74 -17.95
C ILE A 180 1.18 8.41 -19.32
N SER A 181 1.67 7.81 -20.41
CA SER A 181 1.49 8.34 -21.77
C SER A 181 0.08 8.18 -22.33
N GLN A 182 -0.76 7.37 -21.68
CA GLN A 182 -2.15 7.12 -22.07
C GLN A 182 -3.14 7.96 -21.26
N LEU A 183 -2.69 8.57 -20.16
CA LEU A 183 -3.53 9.36 -19.25
C LEU A 183 -4.07 10.62 -19.92
N LYS A 184 -5.36 10.84 -19.73
CA LYS A 184 -6.10 12.06 -20.09
C LYS A 184 -6.46 12.85 -18.83
N GLU A 185 -6.86 14.11 -19.00
CA GLU A 185 -7.22 14.98 -17.86
C GLU A 185 -8.45 14.48 -17.09
N ASP A 186 -9.41 13.88 -17.81
CA ASP A 186 -10.65 13.35 -17.23
C ASP A 186 -10.46 11.98 -16.56
N ASP A 187 -9.29 11.34 -16.75
CA ASP A 187 -8.97 10.09 -16.05
C ASP A 187 -8.72 10.34 -14.55
N LEU A 188 -8.64 9.25 -13.80
CA LEU A 188 -8.36 9.27 -12.37
C LEU A 188 -7.24 8.28 -12.03
N VAL A 189 -6.32 8.70 -11.17
CA VAL A 189 -5.29 7.83 -10.61
C VAL A 189 -5.51 7.66 -9.11
N ILE A 190 -5.67 6.43 -8.67
CA ILE A 190 -5.66 6.05 -7.26
C ILE A 190 -4.26 5.52 -6.94
N TYR A 191 -3.55 6.25 -6.09
CA TYR A 191 -2.14 6.04 -5.81
C TYR A 191 -1.94 5.60 -4.35
N GLU A 192 -1.56 4.33 -4.14
CA GLU A 192 -1.14 3.86 -2.81
C GLU A 192 0.28 4.33 -2.50
N LEU A 193 0.43 5.15 -1.45
CA LEU A 193 1.67 5.81 -1.07
C LEU A 193 2.20 5.29 0.28
N SER A 194 3.39 4.68 0.26
CA SER A 194 4.15 4.35 1.47
C SER A 194 4.85 5.57 2.07
N SER A 195 5.27 5.49 3.33
CA SER A 195 6.10 6.54 3.96
C SER A 195 7.37 6.81 3.15
N PHE A 196 8.03 5.75 2.67
CA PHE A 196 9.27 5.83 1.88
C PHE A 196 9.11 6.62 0.57
N MET A 197 7.96 6.49 -0.09
CA MET A 197 7.63 7.25 -1.31
C MET A 197 7.30 8.72 -0.98
N LEU A 198 6.62 8.95 0.15
CA LEU A 198 6.21 10.29 0.57
C LEU A 198 7.41 11.16 0.99
N GLN A 199 8.52 10.57 1.47
CA GLN A 199 9.75 11.29 1.84
C GLN A 199 10.31 12.20 0.73
N ASP A 200 10.18 11.80 -0.55
CA ASP A 200 10.74 12.58 -1.67
C ASP A 200 9.80 13.67 -2.18
N LEU A 201 8.53 13.63 -1.78
CA LEU A 201 7.50 14.48 -2.35
C LEU A 201 7.67 15.94 -1.94
N THR A 202 7.42 16.81 -2.92
CA THR A 202 7.36 18.27 -2.76
C THR A 202 6.03 18.81 -3.29
N LYS A 203 5.06 17.92 -3.49
CA LYS A 203 3.71 18.17 -3.99
C LYS A 203 2.80 17.08 -3.42
N SER A 204 1.60 17.46 -3.01
CA SER A 204 0.60 16.55 -2.48
C SER A 204 -0.45 16.21 -3.55
N PRO A 205 -1.10 15.04 -3.48
CA PRO A 205 -2.26 14.75 -4.29
C PRO A 205 -3.42 15.71 -3.94
N PRO A 206 -4.23 16.14 -4.93
CA PRO A 206 -5.37 17.02 -4.68
C PRO A 206 -6.47 16.36 -3.85
N VAL A 207 -6.52 15.02 -3.81
CA VAL A 207 -7.35 14.26 -2.88
C VAL A 207 -6.42 13.35 -2.07
N ALA A 208 -6.34 13.57 -0.76
CA ALA A 208 -5.53 12.77 0.14
C ALA A 208 -6.41 11.97 1.09
N VAL A 209 -6.13 10.67 1.23
CA VAL A 209 -6.78 9.79 2.22
C VAL A 209 -5.74 9.35 3.23
N VAL A 210 -5.98 9.69 4.49
CA VAL A 210 -5.10 9.36 5.62
C VAL A 210 -5.82 8.36 6.52
N LEU A 211 -5.45 7.10 6.37
CA LEU A 211 -5.86 6.01 7.27
C LEU A 211 -5.07 6.08 8.59
N ASP A 212 -5.32 5.13 9.50
CA ASP A 212 -4.61 5.07 10.77
C ASP A 212 -3.07 5.03 10.60
N ILE A 213 -2.38 5.88 11.35
CA ILE A 213 -0.92 5.97 11.42
C ILE A 213 -0.46 5.55 12.82
N THR A 214 0.02 4.32 12.92
CA THR A 214 0.68 3.75 14.10
C THR A 214 2.17 3.56 13.87
N GLU A 215 2.91 3.20 14.93
CA GLU A 215 4.33 2.83 14.83
C GLU A 215 4.54 1.63 13.89
N ASP A 216 5.48 1.79 12.94
CA ASP A 216 5.94 0.75 12.02
C ASP A 216 7.29 1.19 11.39
N HIS A 217 8.03 0.25 10.80
CA HIS A 217 9.21 0.52 9.95
C HIS A 217 10.40 1.31 10.59
N LEU A 218 10.64 1.16 11.89
CA LEU A 218 11.79 1.77 12.58
C LEU A 218 13.17 1.20 12.14
N ASP A 219 13.19 0.16 11.29
CA ASP A 219 14.38 -0.37 10.63
C ASP A 219 14.84 0.50 9.44
N HIS A 220 13.97 1.37 8.94
CA HIS A 220 14.25 2.26 7.80
C HIS A 220 14.10 3.75 8.16
N HIS A 221 13.13 4.07 9.01
CA HIS A 221 12.96 5.42 9.55
C HIS A 221 13.90 5.64 10.73
N LYS A 222 14.40 6.87 10.88
CA LYS A 222 15.29 7.21 12.00
C LYS A 222 14.61 7.02 13.34
N ASP A 223 13.36 7.47 13.42
CA ASP A 223 12.51 7.46 14.60
C ASP A 223 11.04 7.65 14.17
N GLN A 224 10.11 7.56 15.13
CA GLN A 224 8.69 7.75 14.88
C GLN A 224 8.35 9.16 14.38
N CYS A 225 9.08 10.18 14.84
CA CYS A 225 8.87 11.56 14.39
C CYS A 225 9.18 11.71 12.90
N GLU A 226 10.26 11.10 12.42
CA GLU A 226 10.61 11.08 11.00
C GLU A 226 9.61 10.27 10.18
N TYR A 227 9.13 9.13 10.68
CA TYR A 227 8.04 8.37 10.06
C TYR A 227 6.77 9.21 9.87
N LEU A 228 6.32 9.91 10.92
CA LEU A 228 5.16 10.80 10.85
C LEU A 228 5.40 11.93 9.87
N LYS A 229 6.57 12.58 9.93
CA LYS A 229 6.94 13.67 9.00
C LYS A 229 6.95 13.22 7.55
N SER A 230 7.37 11.99 7.27
CA SER A 230 7.29 11.46 5.90
C SER A 230 5.85 11.39 5.41
N LYS A 231 4.90 10.96 6.25
CA LYS A 231 3.48 10.86 5.88
C LYS A 231 2.79 12.20 5.76
N GLN A 232 3.23 13.22 6.50
CA GLN A 232 2.71 14.60 6.39
C GLN A 232 2.77 15.13 4.95
N ASN A 233 3.75 14.71 4.15
CA ASN A 233 3.90 15.13 2.75
C ASN A 233 2.71 14.77 1.86
N ILE A 234 1.81 13.88 2.29
CA ILE A 234 0.57 13.60 1.55
C ILE A 234 -0.45 14.75 1.63
N VAL A 235 -0.35 15.63 2.62
CA VAL A 235 -1.27 16.77 2.81
C VAL A 235 -0.60 18.14 2.85
N CYS A 236 0.68 18.23 3.24
CA CYS A 236 1.30 19.53 3.58
C CYS A 236 1.56 20.43 2.36
N PHE A 237 1.50 19.89 1.14
CA PHE A 237 1.64 20.64 -0.11
C PHE A 237 0.33 20.66 -0.90
N GLN A 238 -0.82 20.43 -0.26
CA GLN A 238 -2.13 20.67 -0.87
C GLN A 238 -2.37 22.17 -1.04
N GLU A 239 -3.39 22.54 -1.81
CA GLU A 239 -3.83 23.92 -2.01
C GLU A 239 -5.28 24.11 -1.53
N GLN A 240 -5.74 25.37 -1.44
CA GLN A 240 -7.15 25.65 -1.17
C GLN A 240 -8.03 25.05 -2.28
N GLY A 241 -9.05 24.30 -1.89
CA GLY A 241 -9.93 23.57 -2.81
C GLY A 241 -9.58 22.10 -3.00
N ASP A 242 -8.40 21.67 -2.55
CA ASP A 242 -8.08 20.24 -2.40
C ASP A 242 -8.94 19.61 -1.29
N THR A 243 -8.88 18.28 -1.18
CA THR A 243 -9.64 17.49 -0.22
C THR A 243 -8.74 16.58 0.59
N ALA A 244 -8.93 16.56 1.91
CA ALA A 244 -8.27 15.62 2.81
C ALA A 244 -9.33 14.80 3.57
N ILE A 245 -9.28 13.47 3.43
CA ILE A 245 -10.15 12.52 4.12
C ILE A 245 -9.32 11.86 5.22
N ILE A 246 -9.61 12.18 6.48
CA ILE A 246 -8.72 11.88 7.60
C ILE A 246 -9.43 11.02 8.66
N ASN A 247 -8.72 10.00 9.15
CA ASN A 247 -9.17 9.18 10.28
C ASN A 247 -9.21 10.02 11.56
N PHE A 248 -10.40 10.23 12.11
CA PHE A 248 -10.62 10.97 13.34
C PHE A 248 -10.16 10.22 14.59
N ASP A 249 -10.18 8.88 14.57
CA ASP A 249 -9.90 8.04 15.75
C ASP A 249 -8.42 7.95 16.09
N SER A 250 -7.55 8.38 15.18
CA SER A 250 -6.10 8.22 15.23
C SER A 250 -5.43 9.57 15.47
N LEU A 251 -4.84 9.78 16.65
CA LEU A 251 -4.19 11.06 17.00
C LEU A 251 -3.16 11.52 15.97
N ASN A 252 -2.34 10.60 15.46
CA ASN A 252 -1.32 10.90 14.45
C ASN A 252 -1.94 11.31 13.11
N SER A 253 -3.07 10.72 12.74
CA SER A 253 -3.79 11.04 11.51
C SER A 253 -4.54 12.36 11.66
N PHE A 254 -5.24 12.52 12.79
CA PHE A 254 -5.96 13.73 13.17
C PHE A 254 -5.06 14.97 13.16
N ALA A 255 -3.84 14.85 13.69
CA ALA A 255 -2.87 15.94 13.69
C ALA A 255 -2.52 16.45 12.28
N LEU A 256 -2.68 15.62 11.23
CA LEU A 256 -2.43 16.04 9.85
C LEU A 256 -3.46 17.03 9.31
N ALA A 257 -4.65 17.09 9.92
CA ALA A 257 -5.67 18.07 9.54
C ALA A 257 -5.20 19.50 9.80
N GLY A 258 -4.47 19.74 10.89
CA GLY A 258 -3.99 21.08 11.27
C GLY A 258 -2.91 21.65 10.36
N ILE A 259 -2.28 20.82 9.52
CA ILE A 259 -1.23 21.25 8.56
C ILE A 259 -1.71 21.20 7.11
N SER A 260 -2.91 20.68 6.85
CA SER A 260 -3.47 20.62 5.50
C SER A 260 -4.23 21.91 5.20
N PRO A 261 -3.95 22.60 4.08
CA PRO A 261 -4.77 23.71 3.61
C PRO A 261 -6.04 23.24 2.85
N ALA A 262 -6.26 21.93 2.72
CA ALA A 262 -7.41 21.35 2.02
C ALA A 262 -8.69 21.42 2.86
N ASN A 263 -9.82 21.13 2.21
CA ASN A 263 -11.08 20.87 2.92
C ASN A 263 -10.99 19.49 3.60
N VAL A 264 -11.06 19.47 4.93
CA VAL A 264 -10.91 18.25 5.72
C VAL A 264 -12.28 17.62 5.99
N HIS A 265 -12.44 16.35 5.61
CA HIS A 265 -13.58 15.51 5.94
C HIS A 265 -13.14 14.33 6.81
N TRP A 266 -13.98 13.95 7.75
CA TRP A 266 -13.63 13.00 8.81
C TRP A 266 -14.25 11.65 8.59
N PHE A 267 -13.52 10.59 8.95
CA PHE A 267 -14.16 9.31 9.20
C PHE A 267 -13.80 8.74 10.56
N SER A 268 -14.76 8.06 11.18
CA SER A 268 -14.59 7.48 12.52
C SER A 268 -15.36 6.17 12.67
N THR A 269 -14.77 5.24 13.41
CA THR A 269 -15.42 4.00 13.85
C THR A 269 -15.97 4.07 15.27
N ARG A 270 -15.74 5.19 15.97
CA ARG A 270 -16.02 5.37 17.41
C ARG A 270 -16.98 6.51 17.70
N GLU A 271 -16.84 7.59 16.95
CA GLU A 271 -17.53 8.86 17.16
C GLU A 271 -18.39 9.21 15.94
N GLU A 272 -19.47 9.95 16.17
CA GLU A 272 -20.23 10.55 15.08
C GLU A 272 -19.48 11.78 14.56
N THR A 273 -19.20 11.80 13.26
CA THR A 273 -18.57 12.94 12.59
C THR A 273 -19.63 13.92 12.11
N GLN A 274 -19.36 15.24 12.18
CA GLN A 274 -20.30 16.25 11.66
C GLN A 274 -20.19 16.42 10.14
N ASP A 275 -18.96 16.30 9.61
CA ASP A 275 -18.66 16.38 8.18
C ASP A 275 -17.83 15.15 7.77
N GLY A 276 -18.51 14.13 7.24
CA GLY A 276 -17.89 12.96 6.66
C GLY A 276 -18.69 11.66 6.86
N ALA A 277 -18.05 10.62 7.41
CA ALA A 277 -18.64 9.30 7.56
C ALA A 277 -18.36 8.70 8.95
N TYR A 278 -19.25 7.86 9.45
CA TYR A 278 -18.99 7.13 10.70
C TYR A 278 -19.69 5.78 10.77
N PHE A 279 -19.23 4.94 11.71
CA PHE A 279 -19.84 3.66 12.04
C PHE A 279 -20.53 3.72 13.40
N LYS A 280 -21.81 3.33 13.48
CA LYS A 280 -22.57 3.29 14.73
C LYS A 280 -23.57 2.14 14.72
N ASN A 281 -23.65 1.40 15.83
CA ASN A 281 -24.64 0.34 16.05
C ASN A 281 -24.75 -0.68 14.89
N GLY A 282 -23.61 -1.09 14.31
CA GLY A 282 -23.59 -2.06 13.21
C GLY A 282 -23.77 -1.46 11.82
N ASN A 283 -23.93 -0.14 11.69
CA ASN A 283 -24.28 0.53 10.44
C ASN A 283 -23.28 1.63 10.06
N TYR A 284 -23.16 1.87 8.75
CA TYR A 284 -22.33 2.93 8.17
C TYR A 284 -23.19 4.12 7.75
N TYR A 285 -22.74 5.33 8.08
CA TYR A 285 -23.46 6.57 7.84
C TYR A 285 -22.60 7.59 7.11
N PHE A 286 -23.24 8.46 6.33
CA PHE A 286 -22.70 9.79 6.02
C PHE A 286 -23.33 10.84 6.94
N SER A 287 -22.55 11.85 7.31
CA SER A 287 -23.06 13.06 7.95
C SER A 287 -22.51 14.28 7.24
N PHE A 288 -23.42 15.07 6.69
CA PHE A 288 -23.15 16.39 6.15
C PHE A 288 -24.21 17.35 6.71
N SER A 289 -25.18 17.78 5.91
CA SER A 289 -26.35 18.54 6.39
C SER A 289 -27.34 17.70 7.19
N HIS A 290 -27.32 16.38 7.00
CA HIS A 290 -28.15 15.40 7.69
C HIS A 290 -27.41 14.07 7.76
N GLN A 291 -27.88 13.19 8.64
CA GLN A 291 -27.42 11.81 8.74
C GLN A 291 -28.10 10.95 7.67
N ASP A 292 -27.31 10.19 6.91
CA ASP A 292 -27.78 9.27 5.88
C ASP A 292 -27.23 7.86 6.14
N LEU A 293 -28.12 6.92 6.48
CA LEU A 293 -27.78 5.50 6.67
C LEU A 293 -27.43 4.87 5.32
N ILE A 294 -26.22 4.35 5.18
CA ILE A 294 -25.74 3.80 3.91
C ILE A 294 -25.98 2.31 3.80
N ILE A 295 -25.43 1.54 4.73
CA ILE A 295 -25.48 0.07 4.69
C ILE A 295 -25.21 -0.52 6.08
N SER A 296 -25.77 -1.70 6.35
CA SER A 296 -25.45 -2.49 7.54
C SER A 296 -24.17 -3.31 7.33
N GLN A 297 -23.36 -3.47 8.37
CA GLN A 297 -22.19 -4.37 8.35
C GLN A 297 -22.56 -5.82 8.00
N GLN A 298 -23.80 -6.23 8.28
CA GLN A 298 -24.25 -7.59 8.00
C GLN A 298 -24.37 -7.86 6.49
N ASP A 299 -24.61 -6.81 5.69
CA ASP A 299 -24.72 -6.90 4.23
C ASP A 299 -23.35 -6.80 3.53
N ILE A 300 -22.27 -6.57 4.30
CA ILE A 300 -20.92 -6.38 3.77
C ILE A 300 -20.10 -7.66 3.99
N LEU A 301 -19.57 -8.21 2.89
CA LEU A 301 -18.73 -9.42 2.92
C LEU A 301 -17.38 -9.19 3.63
N LEU A 302 -16.84 -7.97 3.55
CA LEU A 302 -15.56 -7.62 4.14
C LEU A 302 -15.68 -7.49 5.68
N LYS A 303 -15.12 -8.47 6.40
CA LYS A 303 -15.19 -8.57 7.87
C LYS A 303 -14.00 -7.92 8.58
N GLY A 304 -14.20 -7.61 9.86
CA GLY A 304 -13.14 -7.20 10.79
C GLY A 304 -13.08 -5.69 11.05
N ASP A 305 -12.74 -5.31 12.28
CA ASP A 305 -12.77 -3.91 12.73
C ASP A 305 -11.89 -2.99 11.88
N HIS A 306 -10.68 -3.45 11.52
CA HIS A 306 -9.75 -2.72 10.67
C HIS A 306 -10.29 -2.46 9.25
N ASN A 307 -11.25 -3.26 8.77
CA ASN A 307 -11.89 -3.03 7.49
C ASN A 307 -13.02 -2.00 7.58
N ARG A 308 -13.57 -1.73 8.76
CA ARG A 308 -14.54 -0.64 8.94
C ARG A 308 -13.92 0.71 8.58
N GLU A 309 -12.70 0.94 9.06
CA GLU A 309 -11.92 2.14 8.70
C GLU A 309 -11.68 2.25 7.19
N ASN A 310 -11.28 1.14 6.55
CA ASN A 310 -11.04 1.10 5.10
C ASN A 310 -12.32 1.40 4.31
N ILE A 311 -13.45 0.83 4.73
CA ILE A 311 -14.77 1.03 4.13
C ILE A 311 -15.18 2.48 4.27
N LEU A 312 -15.12 3.06 5.48
CA LEU A 312 -15.48 4.44 5.74
C LEU A 312 -14.66 5.43 4.90
N ALA A 313 -13.33 5.24 4.86
CA ALA A 313 -12.45 6.07 4.06
C ALA A 313 -12.77 5.98 2.56
N ALA A 314 -13.01 4.77 2.05
CA ALA A 314 -13.35 4.55 0.64
C ALA A 314 -14.73 5.11 0.27
N MET A 315 -15.77 4.81 1.05
CA MET A 315 -17.13 5.29 0.76
C MET A 315 -17.24 6.80 0.85
N LEU A 316 -16.57 7.43 1.83
CA LEU A 316 -16.55 8.89 1.97
C LEU A 316 -15.86 9.54 0.78
N THR A 317 -14.67 9.05 0.40
CA THR A 317 -13.94 9.57 -0.75
C THR A 317 -14.76 9.38 -2.04
N ALA A 318 -15.41 8.22 -2.24
CA ALA A 318 -16.28 7.98 -3.39
C ALA A 318 -17.50 8.94 -3.41
N LYS A 319 -18.13 9.16 -2.26
CA LYS A 319 -19.26 10.10 -2.11
C LYS A 319 -18.85 11.53 -2.45
N LEU A 320 -17.70 12.00 -1.97
CA LEU A 320 -17.17 13.34 -2.26
C LEU A 320 -16.83 13.51 -3.75
N LEU A 321 -16.49 12.42 -4.45
CA LEU A 321 -16.31 12.40 -5.90
C LEU A 321 -17.61 12.14 -6.68
N GLY A 322 -18.76 12.19 -6.00
CA GLY A 322 -20.08 12.12 -6.62
C GLY A 322 -20.47 10.71 -7.10
N VAL A 323 -19.98 9.66 -6.44
CA VAL A 323 -20.53 8.30 -6.60
C VAL A 323 -21.87 8.22 -5.87
N SER A 324 -22.87 7.61 -6.51
CA SER A 324 -24.20 7.45 -5.91
C SER A 324 -24.17 6.48 -4.73
N LYS A 325 -25.02 6.73 -3.72
CA LYS A 325 -25.22 5.84 -2.57
C LYS A 325 -25.50 4.40 -3.02
N LYS A 326 -26.42 4.22 -3.97
CA LYS A 326 -26.77 2.91 -4.52
C LYS A 326 -25.54 2.14 -5.02
N HIS A 327 -24.68 2.80 -5.80
CA HIS A 327 -23.48 2.14 -6.33
C HIS A 327 -22.46 1.83 -5.24
N ILE A 328 -22.30 2.70 -4.23
CA ILE A 328 -21.44 2.42 -3.06
C ILE A 328 -21.92 1.14 -2.36
N CYS A 329 -23.23 1.01 -2.09
CA CYS A 329 -23.78 -0.19 -1.46
C CYS A 329 -23.54 -1.45 -2.32
N GLU A 330 -23.84 -1.40 -3.62
CA GLU A 330 -23.64 -2.53 -4.54
C GLU A 330 -22.18 -3.04 -4.55
N VAL A 331 -21.20 -2.13 -4.48
CA VAL A 331 -19.79 -2.51 -4.41
C VAL A 331 -19.47 -3.14 -3.06
N LEU A 332 -19.92 -2.55 -1.95
CA LEU A 332 -19.64 -3.07 -0.60
C LEU A 332 -20.24 -4.46 -0.37
N GLU A 333 -21.43 -4.73 -0.90
CA GLU A 333 -22.09 -6.04 -0.85
C GLU A 333 -21.32 -7.12 -1.62
N LYS A 334 -20.63 -6.75 -2.70
CA LYS A 334 -19.95 -7.69 -3.61
C LYS A 334 -18.45 -7.76 -3.42
N PHE A 335 -17.85 -6.82 -2.68
CA PHE A 335 -16.41 -6.71 -2.53
C PHE A 335 -15.83 -7.94 -1.84
N LYS A 336 -15.00 -8.68 -2.56
CA LYS A 336 -14.25 -9.81 -2.01
C LYS A 336 -12.91 -9.31 -1.44
N PRO A 337 -12.44 -9.86 -0.30
CA PRO A 337 -11.11 -9.58 0.19
C PRO A 337 -10.04 -9.84 -0.86
N LEU A 338 -8.99 -9.01 -0.87
CA LEU A 338 -7.84 -9.18 -1.77
C LEU A 338 -7.12 -10.51 -1.50
N GLU A 339 -6.45 -11.04 -2.51
CA GLU A 339 -5.61 -12.23 -2.35
C GLU A 339 -4.63 -12.06 -1.19
N HIS A 340 -4.51 -13.12 -0.38
CA HIS A 340 -3.62 -13.18 0.78
C HIS A 340 -3.93 -12.19 1.92
N ARG A 341 -5.11 -11.52 1.90
CA ARG A 341 -5.60 -10.63 2.96
C ARG A 341 -6.98 -11.09 3.45
N LEU A 342 -7.00 -11.95 4.47
CA LEU A 342 -8.21 -12.63 4.93
C LEU A 342 -9.05 -13.24 3.79
N GLN A 343 -8.38 -13.74 2.76
CA GLN A 343 -8.97 -14.30 1.56
C GLN A 343 -9.64 -15.65 1.88
N PRO A 344 -10.95 -15.79 1.67
CA PRO A 344 -11.59 -17.11 1.67
C PRO A 344 -11.03 -17.95 0.51
N VAL A 345 -10.53 -19.15 0.81
CA VAL A 345 -9.92 -20.05 -0.17
C VAL A 345 -10.87 -21.18 -0.53
N CYS A 346 -11.45 -21.83 0.48
CA CYS A 346 -12.30 -23.00 0.32
C CYS A 346 -13.33 -23.03 1.45
N GLU A 347 -14.53 -23.52 1.14
CA GLU A 347 -15.54 -23.93 2.11
C GLU A 347 -16.02 -25.33 1.71
N LYS A 348 -15.67 -26.35 2.50
CA LYS A 348 -16.01 -27.75 2.21
C LYS A 348 -16.27 -28.51 3.49
N ASN A 349 -17.34 -29.32 3.51
CA ASN A 349 -17.76 -30.09 4.70
C ASN A 349 -17.94 -29.22 5.96
N GLY A 350 -18.29 -27.93 5.78
CA GLY A 350 -18.41 -26.94 6.85
C GLY A 350 -17.08 -26.43 7.41
N ILE A 351 -15.93 -26.78 6.81
CA ILE A 351 -14.63 -26.22 7.14
C ILE A 351 -14.35 -25.04 6.22
N ILE A 352 -13.94 -23.91 6.79
CA ILE A 352 -13.55 -22.71 6.03
C ILE A 352 -12.04 -22.54 6.10
N ALA A 353 -11.38 -22.33 4.97
CA ALA A 353 -9.95 -22.02 4.91
C ALA A 353 -9.73 -20.56 4.52
N ILE A 354 -8.98 -19.82 5.35
CA ILE A 354 -8.70 -18.39 5.18
C ILE A 354 -7.19 -18.16 5.00
N ASN A 355 -6.83 -17.47 3.93
CA ASN A 355 -5.47 -17.06 3.61
C ASN A 355 -5.22 -15.60 3.97
N ASP A 356 -4.41 -15.38 5.01
CA ASP A 356 -3.94 -14.06 5.44
C ASP A 356 -2.40 -14.01 5.48
N SER A 357 -1.74 -14.56 4.45
CA SER A 357 -0.27 -14.66 4.38
C SER A 357 0.45 -13.29 4.47
N TYR A 358 -0.22 -12.18 4.14
CA TYR A 358 0.33 -10.82 4.34
C TYR A 358 0.30 -10.34 5.79
N SER A 359 -0.25 -11.12 6.71
CA SER A 359 -0.13 -10.91 8.16
C SER A 359 1.27 -11.26 8.64
N THR A 360 2.23 -10.35 8.44
CA THR A 360 3.66 -10.56 8.76
C THR A 360 4.09 -9.97 10.10
N THR A 361 3.15 -9.50 10.95
CA THR A 361 3.45 -8.99 12.30
C THR A 361 2.46 -9.51 13.33
N PRO A 362 2.81 -9.58 14.64
CA PRO A 362 1.85 -10.00 15.68
C PRO A 362 0.56 -9.17 15.65
N LEU A 363 0.66 -7.85 15.44
CA LEU A 363 -0.51 -6.98 15.39
C LEU A 363 -1.49 -7.33 14.24
N SER A 364 -1.01 -7.79 13.07
CA SER A 364 -1.94 -8.20 12.00
C SER A 364 -2.70 -9.48 12.37
N VAL A 365 -2.06 -10.40 13.11
CA VAL A 365 -2.73 -11.63 13.58
C VAL A 365 -3.88 -11.31 14.54
N LYS A 366 -3.75 -10.27 15.38
CA LYS A 366 -4.88 -9.78 16.21
C LYS A 366 -6.09 -9.36 15.37
N GLY A 367 -5.84 -8.69 14.24
CA GLY A 367 -6.88 -8.32 13.28
C GLY A 367 -7.57 -9.55 12.68
N ALA A 368 -6.78 -10.54 12.25
CA ALA A 368 -7.27 -11.80 11.70
C ALA A 368 -8.13 -12.59 12.69
N LEU A 369 -7.67 -12.74 13.94
CA LEU A 369 -8.41 -13.43 15.01
C LEU A 369 -9.66 -12.69 15.48
N SER A 370 -9.78 -11.40 15.17
CA SER A 370 -11.02 -10.65 15.44
C SER A 370 -12.06 -10.88 14.34
N ALA A 371 -11.63 -11.14 13.10
CA ALA A 371 -12.52 -11.54 12.01
C ALA A 371 -12.91 -13.03 12.06
N TYR A 372 -11.98 -13.89 12.48
CA TYR A 372 -12.16 -15.35 12.57
C TYR A 372 -11.73 -15.86 13.95
N PRO A 373 -12.54 -15.62 15.00
CA PRO A 373 -12.28 -16.17 16.32
C PRO A 373 -12.48 -17.69 16.32
N GLN A 374 -11.88 -18.38 17.29
CA GLN A 374 -11.88 -19.84 17.44
C GLN A 374 -11.30 -20.60 16.23
N SER A 375 -10.38 -19.98 15.48
CA SER A 375 -9.70 -20.63 14.35
C SER A 375 -8.61 -21.61 14.79
N ILE A 376 -8.32 -22.60 13.93
CA ILE A 376 -7.04 -23.32 13.90
C ILE A 376 -6.03 -22.38 13.23
N LEU A 377 -5.15 -21.76 14.02
CA LEU A 377 -4.23 -20.72 13.56
C LEU A 377 -2.88 -21.31 13.16
N LEU A 378 -2.43 -21.03 11.94
CA LEU A 378 -1.09 -21.34 11.46
C LEU A 378 -0.21 -20.09 11.63
N MET A 379 0.75 -20.17 12.55
CA MET A 379 1.64 -19.06 12.92
C MET A 379 3.11 -19.50 12.82
N GLY A 380 3.95 -18.69 12.19
CA GLY A 380 5.32 -19.13 11.88
C GLY A 380 5.99 -18.40 10.73
N GLY A 381 7.31 -18.54 10.66
CA GLY A 381 8.16 -17.89 9.66
C GLY A 381 9.44 -17.32 10.27
N LYS A 382 10.06 -16.36 9.58
CA LYS A 382 11.21 -15.60 10.07
C LYS A 382 10.79 -14.44 10.98
N SER A 383 11.29 -14.44 12.21
CA SER A 383 11.07 -13.35 13.17
C SER A 383 11.74 -12.05 12.69
N LYS A 384 11.10 -10.91 12.96
CA LYS A 384 11.67 -9.58 12.74
C LYS A 384 12.14 -8.95 14.07
N ASN A 385 12.49 -9.77 15.06
CA ASN A 385 12.71 -9.35 16.46
C ASN A 385 11.48 -8.63 17.03
N THR A 386 10.29 -9.11 16.67
CA THR A 386 9.01 -8.52 17.08
C THR A 386 8.56 -9.08 18.42
N ASP A 387 8.00 -8.22 19.28
CA ASP A 387 7.45 -8.67 20.56
C ASP A 387 6.16 -9.48 20.36
N PHE A 388 6.25 -10.79 20.60
CA PHE A 388 5.11 -11.71 20.56
C PHE A 388 4.29 -11.74 21.87
N ILE A 389 4.78 -11.13 22.95
CA ILE A 389 4.08 -11.08 24.25
C ILE A 389 2.70 -10.44 24.09
N ALA A 390 2.62 -9.36 23.30
CA ALA A 390 1.39 -8.63 23.04
C ALA A 390 0.25 -9.49 22.45
N ILE A 391 0.57 -10.60 21.78
CA ILE A 391 -0.44 -11.48 21.19
C ILE A 391 -0.72 -12.76 21.98
N ALA A 392 0.13 -13.13 22.96
CA ALA A 392 -0.02 -14.35 23.75
C ALA A 392 -1.41 -14.48 24.39
N LYS A 393 -1.91 -13.37 24.98
CA LYS A 393 -3.24 -13.31 25.62
C LYS A 393 -4.37 -13.54 24.61
N ILE A 394 -4.25 -12.97 23.41
CA ILE A 394 -5.26 -13.06 22.36
C ILE A 394 -5.31 -14.48 21.81
N ILE A 395 -4.15 -15.10 21.57
CA ILE A 395 -4.06 -16.51 21.14
C ILE A 395 -4.82 -17.39 22.13
N ARG A 396 -4.54 -17.25 23.43
CA ARG A 396 -5.21 -18.03 24.47
C ARG A 396 -6.74 -17.90 24.45
N GLN A 397 -7.26 -16.72 24.14
CA GLN A 397 -8.70 -16.43 24.17
C GLN A 397 -9.42 -16.81 22.88
N LYS A 398 -8.76 -16.62 21.73
CA LYS A 398 -9.41 -16.63 20.41
C LYS A 398 -8.96 -17.76 19.51
N VAL A 399 -8.00 -18.61 19.90
CA VAL A 399 -7.51 -19.70 19.05
C VAL A 399 -8.05 -21.04 19.56
N ARG A 400 -8.63 -21.84 18.65
CA ARG A 400 -9.04 -23.22 18.92
C ARG A 400 -7.83 -24.11 19.08
N HIS A 401 -6.89 -24.03 18.13
CA HIS A 401 -5.61 -24.75 18.16
C HIS A 401 -4.53 -23.98 17.41
N LEU A 402 -3.32 -23.91 17.95
CA LEU A 402 -2.19 -23.19 17.37
C LEU A 402 -1.22 -24.15 16.69
N ILE A 403 -0.94 -23.97 15.41
CA ILE A 403 0.07 -24.75 14.67
C ILE A 403 1.26 -23.85 14.38
N LEU A 404 2.39 -24.16 15.01
CA LEU A 404 3.65 -23.42 14.92
C LEU A 404 4.58 -24.03 13.88
N PHE A 405 5.14 -23.21 12.99
CA PHE A 405 6.09 -23.65 11.96
C PHE A 405 7.22 -22.62 11.76
N GLY A 406 8.26 -22.99 11.01
CA GLY A 406 9.36 -22.09 10.66
C GLY A 406 10.28 -21.71 11.82
N GLU A 407 11.21 -20.80 11.54
CA GLU A 407 12.30 -20.41 12.46
C GLU A 407 11.78 -19.83 13.79
N ALA A 408 10.75 -18.97 13.74
CA ALA A 408 10.19 -18.31 14.92
C ALA A 408 9.34 -19.21 15.82
N SER A 409 9.08 -20.47 15.43
CA SER A 409 8.19 -21.39 16.17
C SER A 409 8.60 -21.58 17.64
N SER A 410 9.90 -21.66 17.92
CA SER A 410 10.40 -21.79 19.31
C SER A 410 10.21 -20.52 20.12
N GLU A 411 10.47 -19.37 19.52
CA GLU A 411 10.31 -18.04 20.14
C GLU A 411 8.84 -17.80 20.52
N ILE A 412 7.91 -18.06 19.58
CA ILE A 412 6.47 -17.93 19.82
C ILE A 412 5.99 -18.93 20.88
N LYS A 413 6.54 -20.15 20.91
CA LYS A 413 6.18 -21.12 21.95
C LYS A 413 6.62 -20.65 23.34
N ALA A 414 7.78 -20.01 23.44
CA ALA A 414 8.35 -19.59 24.72
C ALA A 414 7.52 -18.51 25.43
N ILE A 415 6.77 -17.68 24.69
CA ILE A 415 5.90 -16.63 25.26
C ILE A 415 4.51 -17.14 25.67
N LEU A 416 4.15 -18.38 25.30
CA LEU A 416 2.87 -18.95 25.68
C LEU A 416 2.92 -19.41 27.15
N PRO A 417 1.86 -19.19 27.94
CA PRO A 417 1.80 -19.72 29.30
C PRO A 417 1.99 -21.23 29.30
N LYS A 418 2.67 -21.79 30.31
CA LYS A 418 2.82 -23.24 30.49
C LYS A 418 1.48 -24.01 30.51
N THR A 419 0.40 -23.32 30.84
CA THR A 419 -0.98 -23.84 30.86
C THR A 419 -1.63 -23.93 29.47
N PHE A 420 -1.02 -23.34 28.43
CA PHE A 420 -1.55 -23.41 27.06
C PHE A 420 -1.06 -24.70 26.38
N ASN A 421 -1.95 -25.69 26.30
CA ASN A 421 -1.67 -27.02 25.74
C ASN A 421 -2.27 -27.25 24.34
N LYS A 422 -3.01 -26.28 23.79
CA LYS A 422 -3.67 -26.38 22.48
C LYS A 422 -2.74 -25.95 21.34
N PHE A 423 -1.59 -26.59 21.22
CA PHE A 423 -0.66 -26.31 20.13
C PHE A 423 0.05 -27.55 19.58
N THR A 424 0.40 -27.50 18.30
CA THR A 424 1.27 -28.46 17.62
C THR A 424 2.44 -27.70 16.99
N LYS A 425 3.66 -28.26 17.07
CA LYS A 425 4.82 -27.71 16.37
C LYS A 425 5.20 -28.62 15.21
N VAL A 426 5.38 -28.05 14.03
CA VAL A 426 5.76 -28.73 12.79
C VAL A 426 6.92 -27.99 12.11
N LYS A 427 7.47 -28.56 11.04
CA LYS A 427 8.68 -28.02 10.41
C LYS A 427 8.38 -26.84 9.49
N ASN A 428 7.46 -27.01 8.54
CA ASN A 428 7.22 -26.07 7.45
C ASN A 428 5.72 -25.82 7.23
N LEU A 429 5.37 -24.90 6.31
CA LEU A 429 3.98 -24.60 6.00
C LEU A 429 3.20 -25.83 5.51
N SER A 430 3.82 -26.70 4.71
CA SER A 430 3.14 -27.89 4.15
C SER A 430 2.69 -28.85 5.25
N ASP A 431 3.54 -29.08 6.25
CA ASP A 431 3.21 -29.89 7.41
C ASP A 431 2.12 -29.22 8.25
N ALA A 432 2.15 -27.89 8.37
CA ALA A 432 1.16 -27.13 9.13
C ALA A 432 -0.24 -27.22 8.52
N VAL A 433 -0.35 -27.13 7.18
CA VAL A 433 -1.65 -27.28 6.49
C VAL A 433 -2.19 -28.70 6.63
N ARG A 434 -1.34 -29.73 6.47
CA ARG A 434 -1.75 -31.14 6.65
C ARG A 434 -2.28 -31.41 8.05
N GLU A 435 -1.58 -30.91 9.07
CA GLU A 435 -2.02 -31.05 10.46
C GLU A 435 -3.32 -30.27 10.72
N ALA A 436 -3.47 -29.07 10.16
CA ALA A 436 -4.69 -28.27 10.29
C ALA A 436 -5.91 -28.99 9.71
N VAL A 437 -5.79 -29.54 8.50
CA VAL A 437 -6.86 -30.28 7.83
C VAL A 437 -7.23 -31.54 8.62
N LYS A 438 -6.23 -32.25 9.17
CA LYS A 438 -6.48 -33.43 10.02
C LYS A 438 -7.24 -33.10 11.31
N LEU A 439 -6.99 -31.92 11.90
CA LEU A 439 -7.61 -31.46 13.14
C LEU A 439 -8.98 -30.78 12.95
N ALA A 440 -9.29 -30.36 11.72
CA ALA A 440 -10.48 -29.59 11.41
C ALA A 440 -11.74 -30.46 11.42
N GLN A 441 -12.80 -29.91 12.00
CA GLN A 441 -14.14 -30.48 12.07
C GLN A 441 -15.14 -29.52 11.44
N ASN A 442 -16.37 -30.01 11.20
CA ASN A 442 -17.46 -29.17 10.72
C ASN A 442 -17.64 -27.93 11.62
N GLY A 443 -17.66 -26.74 11.02
CA GLY A 443 -17.73 -25.45 11.71
C GLY A 443 -16.37 -24.81 12.00
N ASP A 444 -15.25 -25.53 11.83
CA ASP A 444 -13.91 -24.98 12.07
C ASP A 444 -13.44 -24.05 10.96
N THR A 445 -12.60 -23.09 11.35
CA THR A 445 -11.85 -22.24 10.42
C THR A 445 -10.36 -22.54 10.50
N ILE A 446 -9.73 -22.89 9.38
CA ILE A 446 -8.28 -22.95 9.22
C ILE A 446 -7.79 -21.56 8.78
N LEU A 447 -6.97 -20.91 9.60
CA LEU A 447 -6.49 -19.54 9.36
C LEU A 447 -4.97 -19.52 9.21
N LEU A 448 -4.48 -19.23 7.99
CA LEU A 448 -3.08 -18.83 7.82
C LEU A 448 -2.95 -17.35 8.15
N SER A 449 -2.40 -17.02 9.32
CA SER A 449 -2.05 -15.66 9.71
C SER A 449 -0.71 -15.69 10.46
N PRO A 450 0.42 -15.68 9.72
CA PRO A 450 1.71 -16.19 10.21
C PRO A 450 2.36 -15.33 11.30
N GLY A 451 2.07 -14.03 11.37
CA GLY A 451 2.69 -13.10 12.31
C GLY A 451 4.18 -12.83 12.07
N CYS A 452 4.77 -13.46 11.05
CA CYS A 452 6.19 -13.44 10.74
C CYS A 452 6.45 -13.20 9.25
N ALA A 453 7.67 -12.75 8.92
CA ALA A 453 8.13 -12.70 7.53
C ALA A 453 8.23 -14.12 6.94
N SER A 454 8.26 -14.23 5.62
CA SER A 454 8.26 -15.53 4.93
C SER A 454 9.65 -16.03 4.52
N PHE A 455 10.71 -15.25 4.80
CA PHE A 455 12.03 -15.40 4.19
C PHE A 455 12.85 -16.62 4.67
N ASP A 456 12.34 -17.37 5.64
CA ASP A 456 12.92 -18.64 6.07
C ASP A 456 12.59 -19.78 5.09
N GLU A 457 11.41 -19.75 4.45
CA GLU A 457 10.97 -20.81 3.53
C GLU A 457 10.64 -20.30 2.11
N PHE A 458 10.31 -19.01 1.94
CA PHE A 458 9.78 -18.45 0.68
C PHE A 458 10.44 -17.12 0.29
N LYS A 459 10.43 -16.78 -1.01
CA LYS A 459 10.97 -15.51 -1.52
C LYS A 459 10.17 -14.31 -1.04
N ASN A 460 8.87 -14.48 -0.82
CA ASN A 460 7.97 -13.43 -0.32
C ASN A 460 6.65 -14.02 0.20
N ALA A 461 5.85 -13.18 0.85
CA ALA A 461 4.58 -13.59 1.45
C ALA A 461 3.52 -14.00 0.40
N THR A 462 3.63 -13.52 -0.85
CA THR A 462 2.75 -13.93 -1.96
C THR A 462 2.99 -15.39 -2.32
N GLU A 463 4.26 -15.81 -2.42
CA GLU A 463 4.61 -17.21 -2.70
C GLU A 463 4.13 -18.14 -1.57
N ARG A 464 4.32 -17.75 -0.30
CA ARG A 464 3.76 -18.47 0.86
C ARG A 464 2.23 -18.59 0.77
N GLY A 465 1.55 -17.51 0.42
CA GLY A 465 0.10 -17.46 0.31
C GLY A 465 -0.43 -18.34 -0.84
N LYS A 466 0.26 -18.38 -1.98
CA LYS A 466 -0.05 -19.28 -3.09
C LYS A 466 0.15 -20.74 -2.71
N LYS A 467 1.23 -21.05 -1.98
CA LYS A 467 1.48 -22.42 -1.50
C LYS A 467 0.38 -22.89 -0.55
N PHE A 468 -0.10 -22.03 0.35
CA PHE A 468 -1.26 -22.35 1.20
C PHE A 468 -2.52 -22.65 0.40
N VAL A 469 -2.86 -21.81 -0.58
CA VAL A 469 -4.04 -22.02 -1.44
C VAL A 469 -3.95 -23.35 -2.18
N GLN A 470 -2.78 -23.64 -2.76
CA GLN A 470 -2.53 -24.91 -3.43
C GLN A 470 -2.79 -26.10 -2.48
N LEU A 471 -2.17 -26.09 -1.29
CA LEU A 471 -2.29 -27.19 -0.33
C LEU A 471 -3.72 -27.39 0.19
N ILE A 472 -4.45 -26.30 0.43
CA ILE A 472 -5.86 -26.35 0.83
C ILE A 472 -6.70 -27.01 -0.25
N ASN A 473 -6.55 -26.59 -1.52
CA ASN A 473 -7.30 -27.17 -2.64
C ASN A 473 -6.93 -28.63 -2.93
N GLU A 474 -5.73 -29.07 -2.58
CA GLU A 474 -5.28 -30.46 -2.71
C GLU A 474 -5.85 -31.37 -1.60
N LEU A 475 -6.10 -30.83 -0.40
CA LEU A 475 -6.41 -31.61 0.80
C LEU A 475 -7.87 -31.53 1.25
N LEU A 476 -8.58 -30.45 0.92
CA LEU A 476 -10.01 -30.27 1.14
C LEU A 476 -10.72 -30.40 -0.20
#